data_AF-A0A2T7NW78-F1
#
_entry.id   AF-A0A2T7NW78-F1
#
_cell.length_a   1.000
_cell.length_b   1.000
_cell.length_c   1.000
_cell.angle_alpha   90.00
_cell.angle_beta   90.00
_cell.angle_gamma   90.00
#
_symmetry.space_group_name_H-M   'P 1'
#
loop_
_entity.id
_entity.type
_entity.pdbx_description
1 polymer ?
#
loop_
_entity_poly.entity_id
_entity_poly.type
_entity_poly.pdbx_seq_one_letter_code
_entity_poly.pdbx_strand_id
1 'polypeptide(L)'
;MSEVFHGFELLLLARFQTNPELWYEWREKILSKVGEKGLLADEWEDLGEMPQNLWFLSVTLHRRQRYLIQLMKEEVERECQRRLPKCGETLLSRYMVSHGFTELYLDSMYKYGDDNNLPRELFQCPNVRLLSLKYNSLDYLPSDIGRMQRLEYLALTNNKLQVRSIPHTLVFCRSLRTLLLDNNLLDALPGFLLQMPSIHTVHRHGNHNYFKSTFMWYHTDVYYRIIPVMCHPSASIPFKDQTLQFWAAKAIIGSKKDFFSDVCVAPVLKDYIADIYQLFNVCHNCNKATLGNSFGYKVITFKNPYLGNTCVPFQHWACSIDCAKALEIPARIEQIAAAQELDRQYEEYVHECQRKFNATNRNRSVLSCRNSPSGRKSSRVSGMQTEMTNFMLENNGSEPAEATSRGCECVIS
;
A
#
# COMPACT_ATOMS: atom_id res chain seq x y z
N MET A 1 35.35 1.92 9.51
CA MET A 1 34.08 1.74 10.25
C MET A 1 32.98 2.27 9.37
N SER A 2 31.80 1.64 9.32
CA SER A 2 30.69 2.19 8.54
C SER A 2 30.22 3.51 9.17
N GLU A 3 29.95 4.50 8.32
CA GLU A 3 29.45 5.78 8.76
C GLU A 3 27.93 5.72 8.80
N VAL A 4 27.37 5.77 10.01
CA VAL A 4 25.95 5.53 10.26
C VAL A 4 25.24 6.84 10.63
N PHE A 5 24.18 7.16 9.89
CA PHE A 5 23.28 8.26 10.18
C PHE A 5 22.00 7.75 10.85
N HIS A 6 21.66 8.30 12.00
CA HIS A 6 20.52 7.87 12.81
C HIS A 6 19.39 8.90 12.81
N GLY A 7 18.17 8.44 13.12
CA GLY A 7 16.99 9.30 13.21
C GLY A 7 17.10 10.47 14.21
N PHE A 8 17.85 10.34 15.31
CA PHE A 8 18.04 11.44 16.25
C PHE A 8 18.85 12.61 15.65
N GLU A 9 19.78 12.34 14.72
CA GLU A 9 20.52 13.38 14.00
C GLU A 9 19.58 14.13 13.05
N LEU A 10 18.65 13.42 12.41
CA LEU A 10 17.63 14.03 11.57
C LEU A 10 16.68 14.92 12.37
N LEU A 11 16.23 14.49 13.55
CA LEU A 11 15.39 15.31 14.43
C LEU A 11 16.12 16.57 14.90
N LEU A 12 17.41 16.43 15.22
CA LEU A 12 18.26 17.55 15.62
C LEU A 12 18.36 18.60 14.51
N LEU A 13 18.72 18.16 13.31
CA LEU A 13 18.90 19.05 12.17
C LEU A 13 17.57 19.66 11.70
N ALA A 14 16.48 18.88 11.70
CA ALA A 14 15.16 19.40 11.41
C ALA A 14 14.74 20.48 12.42
N ARG A 15 15.00 20.29 13.72
CA ARG A 15 14.71 21.29 14.75
C ARG A 15 15.52 22.57 14.56
N PHE A 16 16.81 22.44 14.24
CA PHE A 16 17.67 23.57 13.95
C PHE A 16 17.27 24.31 12.67
N GLN A 17 16.70 23.62 11.68
CA GLN A 17 16.15 24.24 10.48
C GLN A 17 14.86 25.01 10.77
N THR A 18 13.97 24.48 11.60
CA THR A 18 12.72 25.17 11.96
C THR A 18 12.97 26.35 12.88
N ASN A 19 13.97 26.25 13.78
CA ASN A 19 14.32 27.26 14.77
C ASN A 19 15.81 27.62 14.69
N PRO A 20 16.22 28.51 13.76
CA PRO A 20 17.63 28.89 13.58
C PRO A 20 18.28 29.51 14.82
N GLU A 21 17.54 30.23 15.65
CA GLU A 21 18.06 30.83 16.90
C GLU A 21 18.62 29.76 17.86
N LEU A 22 17.94 28.61 17.98
CA LEU A 22 18.41 27.49 18.80
C LEU A 22 19.71 26.90 18.27
N TRP A 23 19.90 26.90 16.94
CA TRP A 23 21.15 26.46 16.35
C TRP A 23 22.31 27.37 16.76
N TYR A 24 22.14 28.69 16.65
CA TYR A 24 23.18 29.65 17.02
C TYR A 24 23.53 29.58 18.51
N GLU A 25 22.52 29.56 19.38
CA GLU A 25 22.70 29.49 20.83
C GLU A 25 23.49 28.24 21.25
N TRP A 26 23.06 27.06 20.79
CA TRP A 26 23.71 25.81 21.19
C TRP A 26 25.06 25.61 20.52
N ARG A 27 25.24 26.09 19.29
CA ARG A 27 26.54 26.08 18.61
C ARG A 27 27.58 26.88 19.40
N GLU A 28 27.24 28.09 19.84
CA GLU A 28 28.17 28.92 20.64
C GLU A 28 28.46 28.31 22.00
N LYS A 29 27.44 27.84 22.72
CA LYS A 29 27.60 27.15 24.01
C LYS A 29 28.53 25.94 23.89
N ILE A 30 28.29 25.07 22.90
CA ILE A 30 29.10 23.86 22.70
C ILE A 30 30.53 24.25 22.29
N LEU A 31 30.71 25.14 21.31
CA LEU A 31 32.04 25.53 20.86
C LEU A 31 32.86 26.27 21.93
N SER A 32 32.22 27.03 22.83
CA SER A 32 32.92 27.70 23.94
C SER A 32 33.54 26.73 24.94
N LYS A 33 32.97 25.52 25.05
CA LYS A 33 33.44 24.43 25.93
C LYS A 33 34.33 23.42 25.21
N VAL A 34 34.30 23.39 23.88
CA VAL A 34 35.17 22.52 23.06
C VAL A 34 36.59 23.10 23.00
N GLY A 35 37.52 22.53 23.78
CA GLY A 35 38.95 22.80 23.63
C GLY A 35 39.57 22.17 22.38
N GLU A 36 40.89 22.34 22.18
CA GLU A 36 41.63 21.78 21.02
C GLU A 36 41.55 20.24 20.90
N LYS A 37 41.23 19.53 22.00
CA LYS A 37 41.15 18.05 22.05
C LYS A 37 39.72 17.47 22.01
N GLY A 38 38.67 18.29 21.88
CA GLY A 38 37.25 17.90 22.03
C GLY A 38 36.70 18.13 23.44
N LEU A 39 35.38 17.97 23.71
CA LEU A 39 34.90 17.98 25.10
C LEU A 39 35.29 16.69 25.82
N LEU A 40 35.75 16.80 27.07
CA LEU A 40 35.94 15.68 27.99
C LEU A 40 34.58 15.20 28.54
N ALA A 41 34.48 13.93 28.95
CA ALA A 41 33.23 13.31 29.44
C ALA A 41 32.62 14.00 30.67
N ASP A 42 33.43 14.76 31.42
CA ASP A 42 33.03 15.46 32.64
C ASP A 42 32.54 16.89 32.37
N GLU A 43 32.69 17.42 31.15
CA GLU A 43 32.29 18.80 30.79
C GLU A 43 30.83 18.93 30.34
N TRP A 44 30.07 17.84 30.42
CA TRP A 44 28.69 17.73 29.92
C TRP A 44 27.67 18.26 30.92
N GLU A 45 27.97 18.08 32.20
CA GLU A 45 27.15 18.57 33.32
C GLU A 45 27.13 20.11 33.36
N ASP A 46 28.12 20.74 32.72
CA ASP A 46 28.40 22.17 32.73
C ASP A 46 27.71 22.96 31.60
N LEU A 47 26.96 22.29 30.72
CA LEU A 47 26.21 22.90 29.60
C LEU A 47 24.85 23.50 30.02
N GLY A 48 24.47 23.35 31.29
CA GLY A 48 23.20 23.82 31.86
C GLY A 48 22.03 22.86 31.66
N GLU A 49 20.84 23.23 32.16
CA GLU A 49 19.63 22.42 32.02
C GLU A 49 19.19 22.33 30.55
N MET A 50 19.28 21.13 29.98
CA MET A 50 18.84 20.83 28.61
C MET A 50 17.31 20.87 28.55
N PRO A 51 16.70 21.69 27.68
CA PRO A 51 15.26 21.67 27.48
C PRO A 51 14.75 20.28 27.11
N GLN A 52 13.64 19.85 27.69
CA GLN A 52 13.08 18.50 27.49
C GLN A 52 12.77 18.20 26.01
N ASN A 53 12.48 19.24 25.22
CA ASN A 53 12.23 19.17 23.77
C ASN A 53 13.51 19.05 22.90
N LEU A 54 14.70 19.04 23.51
CA LEU A 54 16.01 18.88 22.87
C LEU A 54 16.76 17.63 23.34
N TRP A 55 16.08 16.63 23.92
CA TRP A 55 16.71 15.39 24.39
C TRP A 55 17.55 14.68 23.30
N PHE A 56 17.22 14.82 22.02
CA PHE A 56 18.01 14.24 20.92
C PHE A 56 19.39 14.91 20.75
N LEU A 57 19.56 16.16 21.21
CA LEU A 57 20.86 16.84 21.23
C LEU A 57 21.81 16.15 22.23
N SER A 58 21.33 15.81 23.43
CA SER A 58 22.16 15.11 24.42
C SER A 58 22.58 13.73 23.92
N VAL A 59 21.68 13.00 23.26
CA VAL A 59 22.00 11.71 22.62
C VAL A 59 23.00 11.88 21.48
N THR A 60 22.84 12.92 20.64
CA THR A 60 23.75 13.20 19.51
C THR A 60 25.14 13.54 20.01
N LEU A 61 25.22 14.40 21.03
CA LEU A 61 26.48 14.67 21.68
C LEU A 61 27.05 13.32 22.16
N HIS A 62 26.34 12.54 22.99
CA HIS A 62 26.92 11.36 23.65
C HIS A 62 27.42 10.29 22.67
N ARG A 63 26.70 10.07 21.56
CA ARG A 63 27.02 9.00 20.60
C ARG A 63 27.80 9.45 19.37
N ARG A 64 27.67 10.71 18.95
CA ARG A 64 28.19 11.24 17.67
C ARG A 64 28.80 12.64 17.81
N GLN A 65 29.32 12.98 18.99
CA GLN A 65 29.93 14.28 19.32
C GLN A 65 30.87 14.82 18.22
N ARG A 66 31.74 13.96 17.67
CA ARG A 66 32.74 14.35 16.67
C ARG A 66 32.11 14.91 15.40
N TYR A 67 31.04 14.30 14.90
CA TYR A 67 30.34 14.74 13.67
C TYR A 67 29.61 16.05 13.90
N LEU A 68 28.94 16.20 15.05
CA LEU A 68 28.22 17.43 15.38
C LEU A 68 29.19 18.61 15.57
N ILE A 69 30.31 18.41 16.28
CA ILE A 69 31.34 19.43 16.47
C ILE A 69 32.01 19.76 15.13
N GLN A 70 32.30 18.76 14.30
CA GLN A 70 32.88 18.99 12.98
C GLN A 70 31.93 19.83 12.12
N LEU A 71 30.64 19.50 12.07
CA LEU A 71 29.62 20.32 11.41
C LEU A 71 29.64 21.76 11.94
N MET A 72 29.64 21.95 13.27
CA MET A 72 29.67 23.28 13.87
C MET A 72 30.91 24.08 13.45
N LYS A 73 32.09 23.46 13.46
CA LYS A 73 33.34 24.09 13.02
C LYS A 73 33.32 24.43 11.54
N GLU A 74 32.84 23.53 10.68
CA GLU A 74 32.68 23.74 9.23
C GLU A 74 31.71 24.89 8.92
N GLU A 75 30.61 25.01 9.67
CA GLU A 75 29.65 26.10 9.49
C GLU A 75 30.24 27.45 9.94
N VAL A 76 30.98 27.49 11.05
CA VAL A 76 31.68 28.72 11.50
C VAL A 76 32.75 29.14 10.49
N GLU A 77 33.57 28.21 10.00
CA GLU A 77 34.58 28.51 8.99
C GLU A 77 33.93 29.05 7.70
N ARG A 78 32.78 28.49 7.30
CA ARG A 78 32.03 28.98 6.14
C ARG A 78 31.53 30.41 6.33
N GLU A 79 31.00 30.73 7.51
CA GLU A 79 30.55 32.08 7.88
C GLU A 79 31.74 33.07 7.87
N CYS A 80 32.89 32.68 8.41
CA CYS A 80 34.13 33.48 8.35
C CYS A 80 34.57 33.75 6.91
N GLN A 81 34.44 32.76 6.03
CA GLN A 81 34.78 32.86 4.60
C GLN A 81 33.71 33.57 3.76
N ARG A 82 32.61 34.06 4.37
CA ARG A 82 31.47 34.71 3.70
C ARG A 82 30.90 33.91 2.53
N ARG A 83 31.00 32.57 2.59
CA ARG A 83 30.44 31.70 1.54
C ARG A 83 28.94 31.57 1.75
N LEU A 84 28.17 32.21 0.88
CA LEU A 84 26.70 32.13 0.90
C LEU A 84 26.23 30.69 0.58
N PRO A 85 25.15 30.21 1.23
CA PRO A 85 24.52 28.94 0.88
C PRO A 85 24.10 28.95 -0.59
N LYS A 86 24.27 27.82 -1.29
CA LYS A 86 23.71 27.65 -2.62
C LYS A 86 22.18 27.69 -2.55
N CYS A 87 21.52 28.09 -3.64
CA CYS A 87 20.06 28.13 -3.70
C CYS A 87 19.47 26.74 -3.37
N GLY A 88 18.67 26.65 -2.29
CA GLY A 88 18.06 25.41 -1.81
C GLY A 88 18.94 24.53 -0.92
N GLU A 89 20.12 24.99 -0.50
CA GLU A 89 21.04 24.24 0.37
C GLU A 89 20.67 24.38 1.84
N THR A 90 20.14 23.32 2.44
CA THR A 90 19.71 23.27 3.83
C THR A 90 20.81 22.74 4.76
N LEU A 91 20.73 22.99 6.08
CA LEU A 91 21.71 22.47 7.06
C LEU A 91 21.86 20.93 6.97
N LEU A 92 20.73 20.22 6.83
CA LEU A 92 20.69 18.77 6.59
C LEU A 92 21.46 18.39 5.33
N SER A 93 21.21 19.05 4.19
CA SER A 93 21.92 18.72 2.94
C SER A 93 23.44 18.81 3.08
N ARG A 94 23.94 19.82 3.81
CA ARG A 94 25.37 20.02 4.03
C ARG A 94 25.97 18.96 4.94
N TYR A 95 25.29 18.66 6.05
CA TYR A 95 25.68 17.60 6.97
C TYR A 95 25.78 16.25 6.26
N MET A 96 24.82 15.95 5.39
CA MET A 96 24.74 14.70 4.65
C MET A 96 25.85 14.56 3.59
N VAL A 97 26.22 15.66 2.93
CA VAL A 97 27.31 15.68 1.94
C VAL A 97 28.68 15.61 2.60
N SER A 98 28.91 16.25 3.74
CA SER A 98 30.25 16.35 4.34
C SER A 98 30.73 15.06 5.03
N HIS A 99 29.82 14.24 5.55
CA HIS A 99 30.20 13.08 6.40
C HIS A 99 30.18 11.72 5.68
N GLY A 100 29.83 11.68 4.39
CA GLY A 100 30.04 10.49 3.55
C GLY A 100 29.33 9.21 4.03
N PHE A 101 28.15 9.33 4.66
CA PHE A 101 27.42 8.22 5.28
C PHE A 101 27.24 7.01 4.36
N THR A 102 27.38 5.81 4.95
CA THR A 102 27.21 4.52 4.28
C THR A 102 25.93 3.81 4.69
N GLU A 103 25.40 4.08 5.88
CA GLU A 103 24.19 3.45 6.41
C GLU A 103 23.26 4.48 7.03
N LEU A 104 21.96 4.42 6.71
CA LEU A 104 20.94 5.33 7.22
C LEU A 104 19.85 4.50 7.93
N TYR A 105 19.62 4.76 9.22
CA TYR A 105 18.56 4.12 10.01
C TYR A 105 17.53 5.16 10.49
N LEU A 106 16.38 5.17 9.82
CA LEU A 106 15.30 6.14 10.02
C LEU A 106 13.99 5.41 10.36
N ASP A 107 14.08 4.38 11.21
CA ASP A 107 12.94 3.56 11.61
C ASP A 107 12.05 4.31 12.62
N SER A 108 10.72 4.19 12.49
CA SER A 108 9.72 4.82 13.37
C SER A 108 9.75 6.36 13.49
N MET A 109 10.47 7.05 12.60
CA MET A 109 10.60 8.51 12.58
C MET A 109 9.35 9.22 12.06
N TYR A 110 8.62 8.58 11.15
CA TYR A 110 7.47 9.14 10.43
C TYR A 110 6.19 8.38 10.77
N LYS A 111 6.01 8.02 12.04
CA LYS A 111 4.89 7.19 12.48
C LYS A 111 3.61 8.00 12.80
N TYR A 112 3.74 9.22 13.32
CA TYR A 112 2.66 9.98 13.97
C TYR A 112 2.50 11.47 13.53
N GLY A 113 2.83 11.88 12.30
CA GLY A 113 2.76 13.31 11.92
C GLY A 113 2.62 13.68 10.44
N ASP A 114 2.12 14.91 10.23
CA ASP A 114 1.33 15.48 9.12
C ASP A 114 1.85 15.49 7.68
N ASP A 115 2.97 14.82 7.34
CA ASP A 115 3.42 14.87 5.95
C ASP A 115 3.97 13.57 5.35
N ASN A 116 4.28 12.51 6.13
CA ASN A 116 4.86 11.24 5.60
C ASN A 116 5.99 11.41 4.53
N ASN A 117 6.59 12.60 4.44
CA ASN A 117 7.41 13.04 3.32
C ASN A 117 8.86 12.95 3.74
N LEU A 118 9.61 12.08 3.06
CA LEU A 118 11.04 11.98 3.27
C LEU A 118 11.74 13.23 2.69
N PRO A 119 12.60 13.92 3.46
CA PRO A 119 13.37 15.04 2.96
C PRO A 119 14.24 14.59 1.80
N ARG A 120 14.20 15.33 0.69
CA ARG A 120 14.89 14.96 -0.56
C ARG A 120 16.42 14.94 -0.37
N GLU A 121 16.91 15.65 0.63
CA GLU A 121 18.30 15.69 1.08
C GLU A 121 18.83 14.31 1.46
N LEU A 122 17.98 13.41 1.98
CA LEU A 122 18.39 12.05 2.37
C LEU A 122 18.97 11.24 1.20
N PHE A 123 18.52 11.54 -0.01
CA PHE A 123 18.90 10.83 -1.23
C PHE A 123 20.09 11.48 -1.95
N GLN A 124 20.74 12.47 -1.35
CA GLN A 124 21.92 13.15 -1.92
C GLN A 124 23.26 12.48 -1.56
N CYS A 125 23.27 11.48 -0.66
CA CYS A 125 24.48 10.78 -0.26
C CYS A 125 24.85 9.66 -1.26
N PRO A 126 25.93 9.79 -2.05
CA PRO A 126 26.29 8.83 -3.09
C PRO A 126 26.93 7.53 -2.56
N ASN A 127 27.29 7.49 -1.27
CA ASN A 127 28.03 6.39 -0.66
C ASN A 127 27.15 5.42 0.12
N VAL A 128 25.85 5.71 0.25
CA VAL A 128 24.93 4.90 1.05
C VAL A 128 24.74 3.53 0.43
N ARG A 129 24.95 2.50 1.24
CA ARG A 129 24.76 1.07 0.94
C ARG A 129 23.54 0.50 1.64
N LEU A 130 23.14 1.05 2.78
CA LEU A 130 21.97 0.60 3.53
C LEU A 130 21.05 1.77 3.87
N LEU A 131 19.76 1.64 3.55
CA LEU A 131 18.71 2.55 3.97
C LEU A 131 17.58 1.77 4.65
N SER A 132 17.37 2.03 5.94
CA SER A 132 16.27 1.48 6.73
C SER A 132 15.25 2.56 7.05
N LEU A 133 14.00 2.29 6.67
CA LEU A 133 12.82 3.14 6.83
C LEU A 133 11.66 2.31 7.41
N LYS A 134 11.96 1.35 8.30
CA LYS A 134 10.98 0.41 8.84
C LYS A 134 10.03 1.10 9.81
N TYR A 135 8.82 0.56 9.95
CA TYR A 135 7.84 1.00 10.96
C TYR A 135 7.46 2.49 10.85
N ASN A 136 7.51 3.03 9.64
CA ASN A 136 7.02 4.36 9.33
C ASN A 136 5.60 4.29 8.72
N SER A 137 4.95 5.42 8.53
CA SER A 137 3.63 5.48 7.87
C SER A 137 3.76 5.93 6.41
N LEU A 138 4.83 5.57 5.70
CA LEU A 138 5.11 6.10 4.36
C LEU A 138 4.07 5.64 3.33
N ASP A 139 3.44 6.60 2.65
CA ASP A 139 2.50 6.35 1.55
C ASP A 139 3.20 6.26 0.19
N TYR A 140 4.36 6.90 0.03
CA TYR A 140 5.16 6.85 -1.20
C TYR A 140 6.67 6.97 -0.93
N LEU A 141 7.47 6.40 -1.83
CA LEU A 141 8.92 6.59 -1.86
C LEU A 141 9.25 7.63 -2.94
N PRO A 142 10.02 8.69 -2.64
CA PRO A 142 10.31 9.74 -3.61
C PRO A 142 11.22 9.23 -4.73
N SER A 143 11.02 9.78 -5.93
CA SER A 143 11.79 9.38 -7.12
C SER A 143 13.30 9.61 -7.00
N ASP A 144 13.74 10.47 -6.07
CA ASP A 144 15.15 10.73 -5.79
C ASP A 144 15.92 9.51 -5.26
N ILE A 145 15.24 8.44 -4.82
CA ILE A 145 15.87 7.16 -4.45
C ILE A 145 16.85 6.65 -5.52
N GLY A 146 16.55 6.88 -6.81
CA GLY A 146 17.40 6.47 -7.93
C GLY A 146 18.80 7.12 -7.96
N ARG A 147 19.05 8.14 -7.14
CA ARG A 147 20.39 8.76 -6.98
C ARG A 147 21.34 7.88 -6.17
N MET A 148 20.81 6.98 -5.33
CA MET A 148 21.59 6.13 -4.43
C MET A 148 22.14 4.91 -5.18
N GLN A 149 23.02 5.14 -6.15
CA GLN A 149 23.53 4.09 -7.05
C GLN A 149 24.27 2.96 -6.33
N ARG A 150 24.84 3.24 -5.15
CA ARG A 150 25.54 2.27 -4.31
C ARG A 150 24.65 1.56 -3.27
N LEU A 151 23.36 1.85 -3.25
CA LEU A 151 22.42 1.23 -2.31
C LEU A 151 22.37 -0.26 -2.58
N GLU A 152 22.65 -1.08 -1.57
CA GLU A 152 22.63 -2.55 -1.62
C GLU A 152 21.44 -3.13 -0.86
N TYR A 153 20.99 -2.44 0.18
CA TYR A 153 19.93 -2.88 1.07
C TYR A 153 18.92 -1.76 1.33
N LEU A 154 17.66 -1.99 0.99
CA LEU A 154 16.55 -1.07 1.24
C LEU A 154 15.48 -1.77 2.08
N ALA A 155 15.23 -1.26 3.28
CA ALA A 155 14.17 -1.76 4.14
C ALA A 155 13.01 -0.77 4.29
N LEU A 156 11.83 -1.21 3.89
CA LEU A 156 10.57 -0.47 3.91
C LEU A 156 9.49 -1.26 4.64
N THR A 157 9.87 -2.23 5.47
CA THR A 157 8.94 -3.08 6.22
C THR A 157 7.99 -2.25 7.09
N ASN A 158 6.72 -2.63 7.13
CA ASN A 158 5.69 -2.04 7.98
C ASN A 158 5.46 -0.55 7.68
N ASN A 159 5.10 -0.27 6.43
CA ASN A 159 4.71 1.05 5.89
C ASN A 159 3.34 0.95 5.19
N LYS A 160 2.91 1.99 4.46
CA LYS A 160 1.63 2.05 3.73
C LYS A 160 1.83 2.05 2.21
N LEU A 161 2.92 1.47 1.72
CA LEU A 161 3.28 1.54 0.30
C LEU A 161 2.35 0.67 -0.56
N GLN A 162 1.83 1.25 -1.63
CA GLN A 162 1.13 0.56 -2.72
C GLN A 162 2.06 0.34 -3.91
N VAL A 163 1.63 -0.40 -4.94
CA VAL A 163 2.47 -0.66 -6.13
C VAL A 163 2.91 0.65 -6.79
N ARG A 164 2.00 1.63 -6.85
CA ARG A 164 2.23 2.98 -7.40
C ARG A 164 3.18 3.84 -6.55
N SER A 165 3.36 3.45 -5.29
CA SER A 165 4.19 4.14 -4.30
C SER A 165 5.68 3.86 -4.45
N ILE A 166 6.05 2.80 -5.18
CA ILE A 166 7.45 2.43 -5.44
C ILE A 166 7.85 2.99 -6.82
N PRO A 167 8.72 4.01 -6.88
CA PRO A 167 9.04 4.70 -8.13
C PRO A 167 9.93 3.83 -9.03
N HIS A 168 9.68 3.88 -10.34
CA HIS A 168 10.50 3.22 -11.36
C HIS A 168 11.99 3.63 -11.29
N THR A 169 12.30 4.82 -10.76
CA THR A 169 13.69 5.29 -10.59
C THR A 169 14.52 4.41 -9.67
N LEU A 170 13.91 3.51 -8.90
CA LEU A 170 14.60 2.46 -8.15
C LEU A 170 15.48 1.57 -9.06
N VAL A 171 15.15 1.45 -10.35
CA VAL A 171 15.98 0.76 -11.36
C VAL A 171 17.40 1.34 -11.49
N PHE A 172 17.59 2.61 -11.11
CA PHE A 172 18.90 3.27 -11.15
C PHE A 172 19.79 2.93 -9.96
N CYS A 173 19.25 2.28 -8.92
CA CYS A 173 20.01 1.72 -7.81
C CYS A 173 20.70 0.41 -8.25
N ARG A 174 21.75 0.54 -9.09
CA ARG A 174 22.42 -0.58 -9.77
C ARG A 174 23.10 -1.58 -8.83
N SER A 175 23.31 -1.22 -7.57
CA SER A 175 23.87 -2.11 -6.55
C SER A 175 22.82 -2.78 -5.68
N LEU A 176 21.51 -2.50 -5.86
CA LEU A 176 20.48 -2.94 -4.93
C LEU A 176 20.31 -4.46 -5.01
N ARG A 177 20.58 -5.15 -3.91
CA ARG A 177 20.53 -6.62 -3.78
C ARG A 177 19.32 -7.08 -3.00
N THR A 178 18.99 -6.38 -1.91
CA THR A 178 17.94 -6.78 -0.99
C THR A 178 16.92 -5.66 -0.81
N LEU A 179 15.65 -5.99 -1.03
CA LEU A 179 14.51 -5.09 -0.86
C LEU A 179 13.50 -5.71 0.10
N LEU A 180 13.28 -5.10 1.26
CA LEU A 180 12.27 -5.54 2.21
C LEU A 180 11.03 -4.67 2.11
N LEU A 181 9.91 -5.27 1.72
CA LEU A 181 8.61 -4.63 1.56
C LEU A 181 7.54 -5.27 2.43
N ASP A 182 7.90 -6.11 3.40
CA ASP A 182 6.90 -6.81 4.23
C ASP A 182 5.94 -5.85 4.93
N ASN A 183 4.70 -6.28 5.17
CA ASN A 183 3.67 -5.51 5.86
C ASN A 183 3.43 -4.13 5.24
N ASN A 184 3.19 -4.08 3.94
CA ASN A 184 2.77 -2.89 3.19
C ASN A 184 1.38 -3.12 2.56
N LEU A 185 0.97 -2.27 1.61
CA LEU A 185 -0.32 -2.35 0.91
C LEU A 185 -0.13 -2.76 -0.56
N LEU A 186 0.89 -3.59 -0.86
CA LEU A 186 1.23 -3.98 -2.23
C LEU A 186 0.36 -5.13 -2.75
N ASP A 187 -0.54 -4.83 -3.69
CA ASP A 187 -1.33 -5.88 -4.38
C ASP A 187 -0.43 -6.78 -5.27
N ALA A 188 0.61 -6.20 -5.88
CA ALA A 188 1.62 -6.88 -6.68
C ALA A 188 3.01 -6.25 -6.48
N LEU A 189 4.06 -6.95 -6.90
CA LEU A 189 5.37 -6.32 -7.04
C LEU A 189 5.42 -5.53 -8.35
N PRO A 190 6.04 -4.33 -8.38
CA PRO A 190 6.23 -3.60 -9.63
C PRO A 190 7.04 -4.42 -10.64
N GLY A 191 6.53 -4.57 -11.87
CA GLY A 191 7.15 -5.40 -12.90
C GLY A 191 8.58 -4.99 -13.28
N PHE A 192 8.95 -3.72 -13.10
CA PHE A 192 10.32 -3.23 -13.35
C PHE A 192 11.38 -3.87 -12.43
N LEU A 193 10.98 -4.46 -11.29
CA LEU A 193 11.91 -5.19 -10.44
C LEU A 193 12.53 -6.39 -11.17
N LEU A 194 11.82 -6.98 -12.14
CA LEU A 194 12.34 -8.05 -13.00
C LEU A 194 13.43 -7.57 -13.96
N GLN A 195 13.51 -6.26 -14.22
CA GLN A 195 14.52 -5.65 -15.10
C GLN A 195 15.80 -5.26 -14.34
N MET A 196 15.83 -5.43 -13.01
CA MET A 196 16.97 -5.07 -12.18
C MET A 196 17.91 -6.27 -11.99
N PRO A 197 19.04 -6.38 -12.73
CA PRO A 197 19.91 -7.55 -12.65
C PRO A 197 20.64 -7.67 -11.29
N SER A 198 20.70 -6.59 -10.52
CA SER A 198 21.37 -6.56 -9.23
C SER A 198 20.55 -7.14 -8.08
N ILE A 199 19.22 -7.27 -8.26
CA ILE A 199 18.32 -7.64 -7.17
C ILE A 199 18.35 -9.15 -6.96
N HIS A 200 18.66 -9.58 -5.75
CA HIS A 200 18.77 -11.00 -5.38
C HIS A 200 17.59 -11.44 -4.54
N THR A 201 17.13 -10.58 -3.62
CA THR A 201 16.11 -10.93 -2.63
C THR A 201 15.08 -9.82 -2.49
N VAL A 202 13.80 -10.17 -2.62
CA VAL A 202 12.67 -9.28 -2.35
C VAL A 202 11.73 -9.94 -1.35
N HIS A 203 11.60 -9.35 -0.16
CA HIS A 203 10.63 -9.79 0.85
C HIS A 203 9.35 -8.98 0.71
N ARG A 204 8.20 -9.64 0.72
CA ARG A 204 6.88 -9.00 0.56
C ARG A 204 5.78 -9.61 1.43
N HIS A 205 6.13 -10.37 2.47
CA HIS A 205 5.15 -11.01 3.35
C HIS A 205 4.23 -9.99 4.02
N GLY A 206 3.01 -10.39 4.36
CA GLY A 206 2.05 -9.49 5.02
C GLY A 206 1.65 -8.23 4.25
N ASN A 207 1.99 -8.13 2.96
CA ASN A 207 1.33 -7.19 2.06
C ASN A 207 -0.15 -7.55 1.85
N HIS A 208 -0.86 -6.72 1.08
CA HIS A 208 -2.08 -7.11 0.36
C HIS A 208 -1.79 -8.32 -0.52
N ASN A 209 -1.71 -9.48 0.11
CA ASN A 209 -1.29 -10.67 -0.57
C ASN A 209 -2.50 -11.19 -1.32
N TYR A 210 -2.28 -11.25 -2.63
CA TYR A 210 -2.69 -12.30 -3.55
C TYR A 210 -2.33 -13.71 -3.00
N PHE A 211 -2.75 -14.07 -1.78
CA PHE A 211 -2.44 -15.37 -1.17
C PHE A 211 -3.42 -16.42 -1.69
N LYS A 212 -2.99 -17.07 -2.78
CA LYS A 212 -2.97 -18.53 -2.98
C LYS A 212 -4.29 -19.31 -3.14
N SER A 213 -5.45 -18.79 -2.76
CA SER A 213 -6.74 -19.35 -3.22
C SER A 213 -6.93 -19.06 -4.72
N THR A 214 -6.50 -17.89 -5.17
CA THR A 214 -6.60 -17.45 -6.56
C THR A 214 -5.72 -18.25 -7.52
N PHE A 215 -4.50 -18.62 -7.12
CA PHE A 215 -3.61 -19.44 -7.96
C PHE A 215 -4.01 -20.93 -8.01
N MET A 216 -4.72 -21.43 -6.99
CA MET A 216 -5.27 -22.80 -7.03
C MET A 216 -6.53 -22.93 -7.88
N TRP A 217 -7.24 -21.83 -8.15
CA TRP A 217 -8.55 -21.89 -8.80
C TRP A 217 -8.62 -21.32 -10.22
N TYR A 218 -7.66 -20.49 -10.66
CA TYR A 218 -7.59 -20.11 -12.08
C TYR A 218 -7.31 -21.31 -13.02
N HIS A 219 -6.85 -22.43 -12.48
CA HIS A 219 -6.54 -23.66 -13.23
C HIS A 219 -7.26 -24.92 -12.75
N THR A 220 -8.26 -24.82 -11.86
CA THR A 220 -9.12 -25.98 -11.63
C THR A 220 -9.94 -26.23 -12.89
N ASP A 221 -9.67 -27.36 -13.53
CA ASP A 221 -10.53 -27.97 -14.54
C ASP A 221 -12.01 -27.88 -14.09
N VAL A 222 -12.95 -27.73 -15.03
CA VAL A 222 -14.39 -27.76 -14.76
C VAL A 222 -14.76 -28.96 -13.87
N TYR A 223 -14.06 -30.09 -14.06
CA TYR A 223 -14.25 -31.31 -13.26
C TYR A 223 -13.92 -31.16 -11.77
N TYR A 224 -13.13 -30.16 -11.37
CA TYR A 224 -12.85 -29.86 -9.97
C TYR A 224 -13.78 -28.80 -9.37
N ARG A 225 -14.54 -28.09 -10.20
CA ARG A 225 -15.54 -27.08 -9.78
C ARG A 225 -16.94 -27.64 -9.67
N ILE A 226 -17.24 -28.67 -10.47
CA ILE A 226 -18.46 -29.47 -10.39
C ILE A 226 -18.11 -30.82 -9.77
N ILE A 227 -18.39 -30.97 -8.47
CA ILE A 227 -17.99 -32.12 -7.67
C ILE A 227 -19.20 -33.04 -7.51
N PRO A 228 -19.17 -34.29 -8.04
CA PRO A 228 -20.25 -35.24 -7.82
C PRO A 228 -20.34 -35.63 -6.35
N VAL A 229 -21.54 -35.60 -5.80
CA VAL A 229 -21.84 -36.05 -4.43
C VAL A 229 -22.50 -37.41 -4.52
N MET A 230 -21.78 -38.44 -4.08
CA MET A 230 -22.31 -39.80 -4.03
C MET A 230 -23.24 -39.97 -2.83
N CYS A 231 -24.34 -40.70 -3.05
CA CYS A 231 -25.19 -41.18 -1.97
C CYS A 231 -24.42 -42.28 -1.22
N HIS A 232 -24.16 -42.09 0.08
CA HIS A 232 -23.80 -43.22 0.93
C HIS A 232 -25.08 -43.95 1.32
N PRO A 233 -25.21 -45.26 1.03
CA PRO A 233 -26.33 -46.06 1.50
C PRO A 233 -26.16 -46.30 3.00
N SER A 234 -26.49 -45.32 3.82
CA SER A 234 -26.56 -45.49 5.27
C SER A 234 -27.78 -44.80 5.84
N ALA A 235 -28.56 -45.60 6.57
CA ALA A 235 -29.83 -45.30 7.23
C ALA A 235 -30.96 -44.94 6.26
N SER A 236 -31.79 -45.93 5.95
CA SER A 236 -33.19 -45.73 5.59
C SER A 236 -33.82 -44.71 6.55
N ILE A 237 -33.96 -43.47 6.10
CA ILE A 237 -34.76 -42.49 6.84
C ILE A 237 -36.17 -43.07 6.87
N PRO A 238 -36.79 -43.22 8.05
CA PRO A 238 -38.07 -43.89 8.22
C PRO A 238 -39.21 -42.97 7.78
N PHE A 239 -39.17 -42.39 6.58
CA PHE A 239 -40.36 -41.78 5.99
C PHE A 239 -41.15 -42.87 5.29
N LYS A 240 -41.84 -43.65 6.13
CA LYS A 240 -42.97 -44.47 5.72
C LYS A 240 -44.05 -43.48 5.24
N ASP A 241 -44.32 -43.57 3.94
CA ASP A 241 -45.38 -42.91 3.18
C ASP A 241 -45.21 -41.41 2.89
N GLN A 242 -44.97 -41.09 1.62
CA GLN A 242 -44.88 -39.72 1.10
C GLN A 242 -46.29 -39.11 1.07
N THR A 243 -46.71 -38.53 2.20
CA THR A 243 -48.03 -37.90 2.38
C THR A 243 -48.23 -36.72 1.42
N LEU A 244 -49.50 -36.31 1.23
CA LEU A 244 -49.82 -35.09 0.48
C LEU A 244 -49.10 -33.86 1.07
N GLN A 245 -49.01 -33.78 2.40
CA GLN A 245 -48.30 -32.72 3.11
C GLN A 245 -46.80 -32.70 2.75
N PHE A 246 -46.16 -33.85 2.67
CA PHE A 246 -44.77 -33.99 2.22
C PHE A 246 -44.57 -33.51 0.77
N TRP A 247 -45.44 -33.94 -0.16
CA TRP A 247 -45.34 -33.54 -1.56
C TRP A 247 -45.59 -32.05 -1.78
N ALA A 248 -46.57 -31.48 -1.07
CA ALA A 248 -46.84 -30.05 -1.08
C ALA A 248 -45.64 -29.26 -0.53
N ALA A 249 -45.08 -29.69 0.61
CA ALA A 249 -43.90 -29.09 1.20
C ALA A 249 -42.69 -29.13 0.24
N LYS A 250 -42.41 -30.29 -0.37
CA LYS A 250 -41.34 -30.47 -1.36
C LYS A 250 -41.48 -29.52 -2.55
N ALA A 251 -42.69 -29.36 -3.08
CA ALA A 251 -42.97 -28.46 -4.19
C ALA A 251 -42.73 -26.98 -3.81
N ILE A 252 -43.17 -26.58 -2.61
CA ILE A 252 -42.98 -25.22 -2.10
C ILE A 252 -41.51 -24.93 -1.85
N ILE A 253 -40.77 -25.82 -1.18
CA ILE A 253 -39.31 -25.70 -0.97
C ILE A 253 -38.59 -25.56 -2.31
N GLY A 254 -38.94 -26.40 -3.28
CA GLY A 254 -38.35 -26.36 -4.63
C GLY A 254 -38.63 -25.05 -5.38
N SER A 255 -39.75 -24.37 -5.09
CA SER A 255 -40.12 -23.11 -5.74
C SER A 255 -39.20 -21.93 -5.38
N LYS A 256 -38.41 -22.04 -4.30
CA LYS A 256 -37.49 -21.00 -3.77
C LYS A 256 -38.17 -19.67 -3.45
N LYS A 257 -39.50 -19.66 -3.34
CA LYS A 257 -40.24 -18.48 -2.87
C LYS A 257 -40.23 -18.45 -1.35
N ASP A 258 -40.30 -17.24 -0.80
CA ASP A 258 -40.49 -17.06 0.63
C ASP A 258 -41.88 -17.58 1.04
N PHE A 259 -41.90 -18.79 1.60
CA PHE A 259 -43.13 -19.44 2.04
C PHE A 259 -43.63 -18.92 3.39
N PHE A 260 -42.81 -18.19 4.16
CA PHE A 260 -43.25 -17.58 5.41
C PHE A 260 -44.21 -16.43 5.13
N SER A 261 -43.89 -15.60 4.14
CA SER A 261 -44.71 -14.45 3.74
C SER A 261 -45.86 -14.78 2.78
N ASP A 262 -45.86 -15.95 2.14
CA ASP A 262 -46.90 -16.32 1.18
C ASP A 262 -48.24 -16.64 1.87
N VAL A 263 -49.30 -15.92 1.48
CA VAL A 263 -50.68 -16.08 2.01
C VAL A 263 -51.34 -17.35 1.48
N CYS A 264 -50.90 -17.86 0.33
CA CYS A 264 -51.44 -19.07 -0.28
C CYS A 264 -50.94 -20.36 0.40
N VAL A 265 -49.94 -20.28 1.28
CA VAL A 265 -49.42 -21.42 2.04
C VAL A 265 -50.11 -21.49 3.39
N ALA A 266 -50.80 -22.61 3.66
CA ALA A 266 -51.51 -22.80 4.93
C ALA A 266 -50.53 -22.80 6.13
N PRO A 267 -50.89 -22.24 7.31
CA PRO A 267 -50.00 -22.18 8.49
C PRO A 267 -49.42 -23.54 8.89
N VAL A 268 -50.26 -24.59 8.92
CA VAL A 268 -49.84 -25.97 9.24
C VAL A 268 -48.76 -26.49 8.27
N LEU A 269 -48.78 -26.03 7.02
CA LEU A 269 -47.77 -26.39 6.03
C LEU A 269 -46.49 -25.58 6.19
N LYS A 270 -46.57 -24.32 6.66
CA LYS A 270 -45.39 -23.50 6.98
C LYS A 270 -44.59 -24.11 8.13
N ASP A 271 -45.28 -24.48 9.21
CA ASP A 271 -44.66 -25.13 10.39
C ASP A 271 -43.98 -26.45 9.97
N TYR A 272 -44.70 -27.26 9.20
CA TYR A 272 -44.16 -28.53 8.69
C TYR A 272 -42.96 -28.34 7.76
N ILE A 273 -42.98 -27.32 6.87
CA ILE A 273 -41.83 -27.00 6.02
C ILE A 273 -40.63 -26.59 6.88
N ALA A 274 -40.84 -25.76 7.92
CA ALA A 274 -39.77 -25.31 8.80
C ALA A 274 -39.05 -26.49 9.48
N ASP A 275 -39.80 -27.52 9.89
CA ASP A 275 -39.25 -28.73 10.52
C ASP A 275 -38.40 -29.58 9.56
N ILE A 276 -38.78 -29.65 8.28
CA ILE A 276 -38.15 -30.57 7.31
C ILE A 276 -37.19 -29.88 6.34
N TYR A 277 -37.09 -28.54 6.34
CA TYR A 277 -36.36 -27.78 5.32
C TYR A 277 -34.90 -28.24 5.18
N GLN A 278 -34.22 -28.45 6.31
CA GLN A 278 -32.80 -28.87 6.36
C GLN A 278 -32.56 -30.28 5.79
N LEU A 279 -33.62 -31.08 5.61
CA LEU A 279 -33.52 -32.40 4.99
C LEU A 279 -33.39 -32.34 3.47
N PHE A 280 -33.60 -31.17 2.86
CA PHE A 280 -33.60 -31.01 1.41
C PHE A 280 -32.34 -30.31 0.89
N ASN A 281 -31.74 -30.91 -0.13
CA ASN A 281 -30.88 -30.23 -1.06
C ASN A 281 -31.75 -29.54 -2.14
N VAL A 282 -31.67 -28.21 -2.20
CA VAL A 282 -32.42 -27.38 -3.18
C VAL A 282 -31.50 -27.03 -4.35
N CYS A 283 -31.90 -27.40 -5.58
CA CYS A 283 -31.13 -27.10 -6.78
C CYS A 283 -31.06 -25.60 -6.99
N HIS A 284 -29.87 -25.01 -7.10
CA HIS A 284 -29.73 -23.58 -7.30
C HIS A 284 -30.18 -23.16 -8.71
N ASN A 285 -30.07 -24.04 -9.71
CA ASN A 285 -30.49 -23.76 -11.09
C ASN A 285 -32.00 -23.94 -11.35
N CYS A 286 -32.59 -25.07 -10.95
CA CYS A 286 -34.00 -25.39 -11.24
C CYS A 286 -34.87 -25.47 -9.97
N ASN A 287 -36.17 -25.73 -10.09
CA ASN A 287 -37.10 -25.77 -8.96
C ASN A 287 -37.18 -27.14 -8.26
N LYS A 288 -36.12 -27.95 -8.34
CA LYS A 288 -36.09 -29.30 -7.79
C LYS A 288 -35.50 -29.28 -6.38
N ALA A 289 -36.29 -29.75 -5.41
CA ALA A 289 -35.82 -30.09 -4.07
C ALA A 289 -35.71 -31.61 -3.94
N THR A 290 -34.58 -32.10 -3.44
CA THR A 290 -34.32 -33.53 -3.23
C THR A 290 -33.85 -33.78 -1.81
N LEU A 291 -34.07 -34.95 -1.25
CA LEU A 291 -33.59 -35.26 0.10
C LEU A 291 -32.07 -35.28 0.14
N GLY A 292 -31.48 -35.00 1.31
CA GLY A 292 -30.03 -34.88 1.54
C GLY A 292 -29.21 -36.06 1.02
N ASN A 293 -29.79 -37.26 1.01
CA ASN A 293 -29.15 -38.49 0.55
C ASN A 293 -29.24 -38.70 -0.97
N SER A 294 -29.80 -37.76 -1.74
CA SER A 294 -29.95 -37.91 -3.19
C SER A 294 -28.63 -37.61 -3.91
N PHE A 295 -28.37 -38.32 -5.01
CA PHE A 295 -27.27 -37.99 -5.92
C PHE A 295 -27.42 -36.56 -6.45
N GLY A 296 -26.30 -35.85 -6.54
CA GLY A 296 -26.24 -34.48 -7.04
C GLY A 296 -24.81 -34.00 -7.20
N TYR A 297 -24.66 -32.69 -7.35
CA TYR A 297 -23.38 -32.04 -7.58
C TYR A 297 -23.22 -30.83 -6.67
N LYS A 298 -22.06 -30.69 -6.04
CA LYS A 298 -21.60 -29.43 -5.44
C LYS A 298 -20.92 -28.62 -6.53
N VAL A 299 -21.33 -27.37 -6.69
CA VAL A 299 -20.76 -26.46 -7.69
C VAL A 299 -20.14 -25.28 -6.98
N ILE A 300 -18.89 -24.97 -7.30
CA ILE A 300 -18.18 -23.84 -6.71
C ILE A 300 -18.04 -22.76 -7.78
N THR A 301 -18.65 -21.59 -7.53
CA THR A 301 -18.53 -20.42 -8.39
C THR A 301 -17.80 -19.29 -7.66
N PHE A 302 -17.28 -18.34 -8.42
CA PHE A 302 -16.65 -17.13 -7.88
C PHE A 302 -17.42 -15.94 -8.39
N LYS A 303 -17.87 -15.07 -7.49
CA LYS A 303 -18.37 -13.75 -7.88
C LYS A 303 -17.17 -12.81 -7.91
N ASN A 304 -17.11 -11.95 -8.93
CA ASN A 304 -16.05 -10.94 -9.04
C ASN A 304 -15.91 -10.15 -7.73
N PRO A 305 -14.69 -9.87 -7.26
CA PRO A 305 -14.50 -9.21 -5.97
C PRO A 305 -15.05 -7.79 -6.01
N TYR A 306 -15.97 -7.53 -5.09
CA TYR A 306 -16.26 -6.19 -4.60
C TYR A 306 -15.05 -5.76 -3.74
N LEU A 307 -14.40 -4.64 -4.09
CA LEU A 307 -13.45 -3.90 -3.25
C LEU A 307 -12.43 -4.76 -2.45
N GLY A 308 -11.35 -5.17 -3.12
CA GLY A 308 -10.15 -5.67 -2.44
C GLY A 308 -10.07 -7.20 -2.31
N ASN A 309 -9.12 -7.76 -3.05
CA ASN A 309 -8.29 -8.92 -2.71
C ASN A 309 -8.93 -10.23 -2.19
N THR A 310 -10.26 -10.39 -2.20
CA THR A 310 -10.93 -11.60 -1.73
C THR A 310 -11.87 -12.17 -2.79
N CYS A 311 -11.45 -13.23 -3.46
CA CYS A 311 -12.38 -14.09 -4.20
C CYS A 311 -13.09 -15.00 -3.20
N VAL A 312 -14.34 -14.68 -2.86
CA VAL A 312 -15.15 -15.53 -1.99
C VAL A 312 -15.77 -16.65 -2.84
N PRO A 313 -15.44 -17.94 -2.58
CA PRO A 313 -16.10 -19.04 -3.26
C PRO A 313 -17.55 -19.16 -2.77
N PHE A 314 -18.48 -19.23 -3.71
CA PHE A 314 -19.87 -19.56 -3.45
C PHE A 314 -20.08 -21.05 -3.74
N GLN A 315 -20.59 -21.78 -2.76
CA GLN A 315 -20.95 -23.19 -2.94
C GLN A 315 -22.44 -23.30 -3.24
N HIS A 316 -22.76 -23.99 -4.33
CA HIS A 316 -24.12 -24.28 -4.77
C HIS A 316 -24.36 -25.79 -4.79
N TRP A 317 -25.63 -26.19 -4.77
CA TRP A 317 -26.03 -27.56 -5.03
C TRP A 317 -26.85 -27.66 -6.32
N ALA A 318 -26.59 -28.69 -7.12
CA ALA A 318 -27.29 -28.97 -8.37
C ALA A 318 -27.77 -30.43 -8.43
N CYS A 319 -29.01 -30.63 -8.90
CA CYS A 319 -29.62 -31.96 -8.97
C CYS A 319 -29.19 -32.81 -10.17
N SER A 320 -28.52 -32.22 -11.15
CA SER A 320 -28.02 -32.88 -12.35
C SER A 320 -26.76 -32.20 -12.86
N ILE A 321 -26.01 -32.88 -13.71
CA ILE A 321 -24.81 -32.32 -14.34
C ILE A 321 -25.16 -31.10 -15.21
N ASP A 322 -26.33 -31.10 -15.86
CA ASP A 322 -26.78 -29.97 -16.68
C ASP A 322 -27.09 -28.75 -15.81
N CYS A 323 -27.75 -28.95 -14.66
CA CYS A 323 -27.96 -27.87 -13.69
C CYS A 323 -26.63 -27.36 -13.12
N ALA A 324 -25.65 -28.24 -12.94
CA ALA A 324 -24.35 -27.85 -12.45
C ALA A 324 -23.58 -26.99 -13.47
N LYS A 325 -23.59 -27.43 -14.74
CA LYS A 325 -23.00 -26.68 -15.86
C LYS A 325 -23.68 -25.34 -16.09
N ALA A 326 -25.01 -25.29 -15.96
CA ALA A 326 -25.77 -24.05 -16.08
C ALA A 326 -25.43 -23.00 -15.00
N LEU A 327 -24.88 -23.43 -13.86
CA LEU A 327 -24.37 -22.53 -12.82
C LEU A 327 -22.91 -22.15 -13.06
N GLU A 328 -22.04 -23.12 -13.33
CA GLU A 328 -20.59 -22.90 -13.38
C GLU A 328 -20.14 -22.16 -14.64
N ILE A 329 -20.67 -22.54 -15.81
CA ILE A 329 -20.19 -22.03 -17.10
C ILE A 329 -20.41 -20.51 -17.21
N PRO A 330 -21.61 -19.95 -16.94
CA PRO A 330 -21.81 -18.50 -17.01
C PRO A 330 -20.95 -17.74 -15.99
N ALA A 331 -20.86 -18.25 -14.75
CA ALA A 331 -20.04 -17.64 -13.70
C ALA A 331 -18.55 -17.61 -14.08
N ARG A 332 -18.06 -18.65 -14.75
CA ARG A 332 -16.68 -18.71 -15.25
C ARG A 332 -16.43 -17.73 -16.40
N ILE A 333 -17.38 -17.58 -17.33
CA ILE A 333 -17.27 -16.60 -18.42
C ILE A 333 -17.16 -15.18 -17.83
N GLU A 334 -18.03 -14.85 -16.87
CA GLU A 334 -18.01 -13.55 -16.18
C GLU A 334 -16.68 -13.32 -15.42
N GLN A 335 -16.17 -14.35 -14.75
CA GLN A 335 -14.88 -14.31 -14.05
C GLN A 335 -13.72 -14.03 -15.01
N ILE A 336 -13.68 -14.71 -16.17
CA ILE A 336 -12.61 -14.52 -17.16
C ILE A 336 -12.69 -13.11 -17.77
N ALA A 337 -13.89 -12.65 -18.13
CA ALA A 337 -14.07 -11.33 -18.72
C ALA A 337 -13.62 -10.21 -17.77
N ALA A 338 -13.95 -10.31 -16.47
CA ALA A 338 -13.52 -9.34 -15.48
C ALA A 338 -12.01 -9.36 -15.24
N ALA A 339 -11.38 -10.54 -15.28
CA ALA A 339 -9.92 -10.64 -15.18
C ALA A 339 -9.23 -9.93 -16.36
N GLN A 340 -9.70 -10.14 -17.58
CA GLN A 340 -9.17 -9.48 -18.78
C GLN A 340 -9.31 -7.96 -18.73
N GLU A 341 -10.44 -7.46 -18.24
CA GLU A 341 -10.66 -6.02 -18.08
C GLU A 341 -9.71 -5.39 -17.05
N LEU A 342 -9.43 -6.11 -15.95
CA LEU A 342 -8.47 -5.64 -14.94
C LEU A 342 -7.05 -5.58 -15.50
N ASP A 343 -6.63 -6.59 -16.27
CA ASP A 343 -5.32 -6.61 -16.93
C ASP A 343 -5.19 -5.41 -17.90
N ARG A 344 -6.24 -5.11 -18.67
CA ARG A 344 -6.29 -3.95 -19.58
C ARG A 344 -6.11 -2.63 -18.83
N GLN A 345 -6.80 -2.44 -17.70
CA GLN A 345 -6.66 -1.23 -16.87
C GLN A 345 -5.25 -1.10 -16.29
N TYR A 346 -4.61 -2.21 -15.94
CA TYR A 346 -3.23 -2.22 -15.47
C TYR A 346 -2.25 -1.80 -16.57
N GLU A 347 -2.42 -2.30 -17.80
CA GLU A 347 -1.61 -1.90 -18.96
C GLU A 347 -1.74 -0.41 -19.28
N GLU A 348 -2.96 0.14 -19.27
CA GLU A 348 -3.20 1.58 -19.46
C GLU A 348 -2.46 2.42 -18.42
N TYR A 349 -2.51 2.02 -17.16
CA TYR A 349 -1.77 2.68 -16.09
C TYR A 349 -0.25 2.64 -16.33
N VAL A 350 0.30 1.50 -16.77
CA VAL A 350 1.72 1.37 -17.13
C VAL A 350 2.10 2.34 -18.25
N HIS A 351 1.29 2.42 -19.31
CA HIS A 351 1.51 3.35 -20.43
C HIS A 351 1.46 4.81 -19.98
N GLU A 352 0.54 5.17 -19.09
CA GLU A 352 0.43 6.53 -18.56
C GLU A 352 1.68 6.92 -17.76
N CYS A 353 2.17 6.03 -16.89
CA CYS A 353 3.40 6.22 -16.14
C CYS A 353 4.61 6.42 -17.06
N GLN A 354 4.74 5.61 -18.12
CA GLN A 354 5.80 5.74 -19.12
C GLN A 354 5.74 7.09 -19.85
N ARG A 355 4.54 7.55 -20.26
CA ARG A 355 4.36 8.87 -20.89
C ARG A 355 4.79 10.02 -19.98
N LYS A 356 4.36 10.01 -18.72
CA LYS A 356 4.70 11.07 -17.75
C LYS A 356 6.22 11.14 -17.54
N PHE A 357 6.89 9.99 -17.43
CA PHE A 357 8.34 9.91 -17.34
C PHE A 357 9.04 10.49 -18.58
N ASN A 358 8.61 10.09 -19.78
CA ASN A 358 9.20 10.57 -21.04
C ASN A 358 8.99 12.07 -21.29
N ALA A 359 7.81 12.61 -20.93
CA ALA A 359 7.53 14.05 -21.03
C ALA A 359 8.44 14.89 -20.12
N THR A 360 8.72 14.39 -18.92
CA THR A 360 9.61 15.05 -17.95
C THR A 360 11.07 15.04 -18.44
N ASN A 361 11.49 14.00 -19.15
CA ASN A 361 12.84 13.87 -19.68
C ASN A 361 13.07 14.72 -20.96
N ARG A 362 12.05 14.89 -21.82
CA ARG A 362 12.12 15.81 -22.97
C ARG A 362 12.33 17.27 -22.53
N ASN A 363 11.70 17.71 -21.44
CA ASN A 363 11.85 19.07 -20.90
C ASN A 363 13.24 19.35 -20.29
N ARG A 364 14.09 18.34 -20.07
CA ARG A 364 15.52 18.53 -19.73
C ARG A 364 16.45 18.51 -20.94
N SER A 365 16.02 17.96 -22.08
CA SER A 365 16.85 17.86 -23.29
C SER A 365 16.87 19.11 -24.17
N VAL A 366 16.01 20.11 -23.91
CA VAL A 366 15.93 21.35 -24.73
C VAL A 366 16.86 22.47 -24.23
N LEU A 367 17.67 22.23 -23.20
CA LEU A 367 18.71 23.18 -22.74
C LEU A 367 20.14 22.81 -23.18
N SER A 368 20.28 21.99 -24.22
CA SER A 368 21.58 21.81 -24.89
C SER A 368 21.76 22.90 -25.96
N CYS A 369 22.58 23.89 -25.61
CA CYS A 369 23.41 24.74 -26.47
C CYS A 369 22.89 25.05 -27.89
N ARG A 370 22.27 26.22 -28.06
CA ARG A 370 22.46 27.01 -29.29
C ARG A 370 23.33 28.21 -28.95
N ASN A 371 24.58 28.14 -29.43
CA ASN A 371 25.45 29.29 -29.55
C ASN A 371 24.73 30.39 -30.33
N SER A 372 24.57 31.56 -29.73
CA SER A 372 24.41 32.82 -30.46
C SER A 372 25.72 33.11 -31.22
N PRO A 373 25.67 33.84 -32.34
CA PRO A 373 25.75 35.29 -32.17
C PRO A 373 24.85 36.12 -33.08
N SER A 374 24.54 37.29 -32.53
CA SER A 374 24.25 38.57 -33.19
C SER A 374 22.86 38.81 -33.80
N GLY A 375 22.24 39.91 -33.36
CA GLY A 375 21.53 40.79 -34.30
C GLY A 375 20.09 41.22 -33.96
N ARG A 376 19.97 42.21 -33.06
CA ARG A 376 19.00 43.33 -33.06
C ARG A 376 17.49 43.10 -32.75
N LYS A 377 17.11 43.73 -31.63
CA LYS A 377 15.96 44.64 -31.38
C LYS A 377 14.54 44.16 -31.76
N SER A 378 13.67 44.02 -30.75
CA SER A 378 12.61 45.01 -30.45
C SER A 378 11.79 44.60 -29.22
N SER A 379 11.35 45.64 -28.51
CA SER A 379 10.55 45.72 -27.29
C SER A 379 9.17 45.04 -27.32
N ARG A 380 8.70 44.52 -26.18
CA ARG A 380 7.55 45.10 -25.45
C ARG A 380 7.34 44.45 -24.08
N VAL A 381 6.96 45.33 -23.14
CA VAL A 381 6.60 45.12 -21.75
C VAL A 381 5.14 44.68 -21.65
N SER A 382 4.83 43.73 -20.75
CA SER A 382 3.64 43.78 -19.88
C SER A 382 3.65 42.59 -18.91
N GLY A 383 3.59 42.88 -17.61
CA GLY A 383 3.26 41.88 -16.61
C GLY A 383 1.75 41.68 -16.46
N MET A 384 1.35 40.58 -15.83
CA MET A 384 0.34 40.55 -14.76
C MET A 384 0.24 39.12 -14.21
N GLN A 385 0.18 39.06 -12.88
CA GLN A 385 -0.23 37.90 -12.11
C GLN A 385 -1.75 37.69 -12.21
N THR A 386 -2.13 36.48 -11.77
CA THR A 386 -3.37 36.11 -11.06
C THR A 386 -4.54 35.50 -11.85
N GLU A 387 -5.07 34.45 -11.22
CA GLU A 387 -6.41 33.84 -11.32
C GLU A 387 -6.71 32.85 -12.45
N MET A 388 -6.93 31.58 -12.06
CA MET A 388 -8.02 30.76 -12.59
C MET A 388 -8.39 29.65 -11.58
N THR A 389 -9.35 29.99 -10.71
CA THR A 389 -10.26 29.07 -10.04
C THR A 389 -11.55 28.96 -10.84
N ASN A 390 -12.17 27.77 -10.77
CA ASN A 390 -13.54 27.39 -11.14
C ASN A 390 -13.89 26.97 -12.59
N PHE A 391 -14.86 26.04 -12.64
CA PHE A 391 -15.62 25.37 -13.72
C PHE A 391 -15.30 23.85 -13.78
N MET A 392 -16.20 22.88 -13.51
CA MET A 392 -17.64 22.88 -13.17
C MET A 392 -17.99 21.65 -12.31
N LEU A 393 -18.83 21.87 -11.30
CA LEU A 393 -19.87 20.94 -10.85
C LEU A 393 -21.17 21.41 -11.51
N GLU A 394 -21.90 20.50 -12.16
CA GLU A 394 -23.37 20.49 -12.23
C GLU A 394 -23.84 19.21 -12.92
N ASN A 395 -24.47 18.32 -12.16
CA ASN A 395 -25.78 17.78 -12.54
C ASN A 395 -26.46 17.13 -11.32
N ASN A 396 -27.69 17.58 -11.10
CA ASN A 396 -28.59 17.31 -9.97
C ASN A 396 -29.46 16.06 -10.16
N GLY A 397 -29.99 15.59 -9.02
CA GLY A 397 -31.27 14.86 -8.90
C GLY A 397 -31.07 13.36 -8.64
N SER A 398 -31.56 12.73 -7.58
CA SER A 398 -32.68 13.06 -6.69
C SER A 398 -32.67 12.08 -5.51
N GLU A 399 -32.83 12.58 -4.28
CA GLU A 399 -33.26 11.83 -3.10
C GLU A 399 -34.81 11.70 -3.09
N PRO A 400 -35.40 10.71 -2.39
CA PRO A 400 -35.78 10.97 -0.99
C PRO A 400 -35.67 9.81 0.01
N ALA A 401 -35.51 10.25 1.27
CA ALA A 401 -36.11 9.74 2.52
C ALA A 401 -35.44 8.59 3.31
N GLU A 402 -34.76 9.03 4.38
CA GLU A 402 -34.84 8.56 5.78
C GLU A 402 -35.25 7.10 6.06
N ALA A 403 -34.31 6.34 6.63
CA ALA A 403 -34.62 5.39 7.70
C ALA A 403 -33.42 5.24 8.64
N THR A 404 -33.66 5.60 9.90
CA THR A 404 -32.83 5.34 11.07
C THR A 404 -32.47 3.86 11.17
N SER A 405 -31.19 3.53 11.37
CA SER A 405 -30.81 2.20 11.87
C SER A 405 -29.88 2.32 13.07
N ARG A 406 -30.42 1.82 14.18
CA ARG A 406 -29.76 1.54 15.44
C ARG A 406 -28.70 0.46 15.20
N GLY A 407 -27.60 0.56 15.93
CA GLY A 407 -26.59 -0.49 15.99
C GLY A 407 -27.20 -1.80 16.48
N CYS A 408 -26.89 -2.88 15.77
CA CYS A 408 -27.01 -4.24 16.26
C CYS A 408 -25.68 -4.94 16.05
N GLU A 409 -25.09 -5.33 17.17
CA GLU A 409 -24.08 -6.38 17.27
C GLU A 409 -24.63 -7.68 16.69
N CYS A 410 -23.81 -8.41 15.93
CA CYS A 410 -24.08 -9.81 15.63
C CYS A 410 -22.84 -10.64 15.98
N VAL A 411 -23.01 -11.36 17.08
CA VAL A 411 -22.20 -12.49 17.52
C VAL A 411 -22.33 -13.59 16.47
N ILE A 412 -21.18 -14.08 16.00
CA ILE A 412 -21.09 -15.20 15.06
C ILE A 412 -21.12 -16.49 15.88
N SER A 413 -22.13 -17.33 15.63
CA SER A 413 -22.16 -18.75 16.00
C SER A 413 -22.29 -19.57 14.73
#